data_AF-A0A3P7KDT9-F1
#
_entry.id   AF-A0A3P7KDT9-F1
#
_cell.length_a   1.000
_cell.length_b   1.000
_cell.length_c   1.000
_cell.angle_alpha   90.00
_cell.angle_beta   90.00
_cell.angle_gamma   90.00
#
_symmetry.space_group_name_H-M   'P 1'
#
loop_
_entity.id
_entity.type
_entity.pdbx_description
1 polymer ?
#
loop_
_entity_poly.entity_id
_entity_poly.type
_entity_poly.pdbx_seq_one_letter_code
_entity_poly.pdbx_strand_id
1 'polypeptide(L)'
;MFFFKTVLAPTNVINVHPRSEQESVKSVECIEEQCSNDEEWEMKLFERVKQDPTVPAHFKATFAILVANNRNLREEKAFLHARLGLG
;
A
#
# COMPACT_ATOMS: atom_id res chain seq x y z
N MET A 1 1.22 28.58 12.42
CA MET A 1 -0.09 28.15 11.87
C MET A 1 0.00 28.36 10.36
N PHE A 2 0.23 27.30 9.59
CA PHE A 2 0.41 27.40 8.13
C PHE A 2 -0.82 26.83 7.44
N PHE A 3 -1.54 27.68 6.72
CA PHE A 3 -2.65 27.33 5.86
C PHE A 3 -2.11 27.10 4.44
N PHE A 4 -2.20 25.87 3.93
CA PHE A 4 -2.06 25.64 2.49
C PHE A 4 -3.46 25.67 1.87
N LYS A 5 -3.76 26.75 1.16
CA LYS A 5 -4.83 26.83 0.16
C LYS A 5 -4.33 26.12 -1.10
N THR A 6 -5.05 25.12 -1.58
CA THR A 6 -4.91 24.62 -2.94
C THR A 6 -6.23 24.88 -3.66
N VAL A 7 -6.17 25.73 -4.68
CA VAL A 7 -7.22 25.88 -5.70
C VAL A 7 -6.55 25.51 -7.02
N LEU A 8 -7.11 24.54 -7.74
CA LEU A 8 -7.31 24.61 -9.20
C LEU A 8 -8.16 23.41 -9.68
N ALA A 9 -8.99 23.73 -10.66
CA ALA A 9 -10.23 23.09 -11.08
C ALA A 9 -10.00 22.04 -12.20
N PRO A 10 -11.05 21.39 -12.74
CA PRO A 10 -11.00 20.05 -13.31
C PRO A 10 -10.74 20.04 -14.82
N THR A 11 -10.22 18.93 -15.33
CA THR A 11 -10.20 18.66 -16.78
C THR A 11 -10.65 17.23 -17.06
N ASN A 12 -11.92 17.10 -17.44
CA ASN A 12 -12.43 15.98 -18.19
C ASN A 12 -11.76 15.94 -19.57
N VAL A 13 -11.09 14.84 -19.90
CA VAL A 13 -10.94 14.40 -21.30
C VAL A 13 -11.17 12.89 -21.32
N ILE A 14 -12.40 12.52 -21.67
CA ILE A 14 -12.80 11.17 -22.01
C ILE A 14 -12.22 10.89 -23.41
N ASN A 15 -11.28 9.96 -23.52
CA ASN A 15 -10.92 9.39 -24.81
C ASN A 15 -11.32 7.91 -24.80
N VAL A 16 -12.39 7.61 -25.53
CA VAL A 16 -12.98 6.28 -25.67
C VAL A 16 -12.29 5.60 -26.86
N HIS A 17 -11.60 4.49 -26.61
CA HIS A 17 -11.28 3.53 -27.67
C HIS A 17 -11.51 2.09 -27.18
N PRO A 18 -11.90 1.17 -28.09
CA PRO A 18 -12.85 0.13 -27.79
C PRO A 18 -12.21 -1.14 -27.20
N ARG A 19 -12.93 -1.67 -26.21
CA ARG A 19 -13.12 -3.08 -25.82
C ARG A 19 -12.32 -4.10 -26.65
N SER A 20 -11.24 -4.62 -26.05
CA SER A 20 -10.74 -5.96 -26.34
C SER A 20 -11.09 -6.82 -25.14
N GLU A 21 -12.11 -7.67 -25.30
CA GLU A 21 -12.47 -8.71 -24.35
C GLU A 21 -11.38 -9.77 -24.35
N GLN A 22 -10.54 -9.77 -23.33
CA GLN A 22 -9.88 -10.99 -22.89
C GLN A 22 -10.27 -11.21 -21.44
N GLU A 23 -11.41 -11.87 -21.30
CA GLU A 23 -11.81 -12.60 -20.13
C GLU A 23 -10.70 -13.63 -19.81
N SER A 24 -9.89 -13.34 -18.80
CA SER A 24 -9.02 -14.33 -18.18
C SER A 24 -9.45 -14.47 -16.73
N VAL A 25 -10.44 -15.34 -16.56
CA VAL A 25 -10.85 -15.88 -15.26
C VAL A 25 -9.67 -16.68 -14.71
N LYS A 26 -8.77 -16.01 -13.99
CA LYS A 26 -7.78 -16.70 -13.17
C LYS A 26 -7.24 -15.77 -12.09
N SER A 27 -7.80 -15.88 -10.89
CA SER A 27 -7.08 -15.83 -9.60
C SER A 27 -8.03 -15.47 -8.45
N VAL A 28 -8.94 -16.40 -8.11
CA VAL A 28 -9.61 -16.37 -6.78
C VAL A 28 -8.79 -17.16 -5.74
N GLU A 29 -7.66 -17.74 -6.13
CA GLU A 29 -6.92 -18.73 -5.32
C GLU A 29 -5.52 -18.24 -4.83
N CYS A 30 -5.21 -16.94 -4.90
CA CYS A 30 -3.88 -16.42 -4.50
C CYS A 30 -3.89 -15.38 -3.36
N ILE A 31 -4.96 -15.24 -2.59
CA ILE A 31 -5.11 -14.11 -1.66
C ILE A 31 -4.58 -14.40 -0.24
N GLU A 32 -4.40 -15.66 0.15
CA GLU A 32 -4.05 -15.99 1.55
C GLU A 32 -2.55 -16.25 1.78
N GLU A 33 -1.83 -16.88 0.86
CA GLU A 33 -0.41 -17.21 1.07
C GLU A 33 0.55 -16.01 0.93
N GLN A 34 0.15 -14.94 0.25
CA GLN A 34 0.99 -13.73 0.14
C GLN A 34 0.94 -12.83 1.38
N CYS A 35 -0.09 -12.95 2.21
CA CYS A 35 -0.25 -12.05 3.36
C CYS A 35 0.71 -12.36 4.52
N SER A 36 1.16 -13.62 4.64
CA SER A 36 2.08 -14.07 5.70
C SER A 36 3.55 -13.74 5.39
N ASN A 37 3.93 -13.79 4.11
CA ASN A 37 5.32 -13.54 3.71
C ASN A 37 5.69 -12.05 3.77
N ASP A 38 4.69 -11.16 3.67
CA ASP A 38 4.92 -9.73 3.46
C ASP A 38 5.42 -8.95 4.69
N GLU A 39 5.04 -9.37 5.90
CA GLU A 39 5.40 -8.65 7.12
C GLU A 39 6.84 -8.93 7.56
N GLU A 40 7.29 -10.18 7.41
CA GLU A 40 8.61 -10.59 7.89
C GLU A 40 9.75 -9.94 7.07
N TRP A 41 9.61 -9.88 5.74
CA TRP A 41 10.63 -9.24 4.91
C TRP A 41 10.67 -7.72 5.15
N GLU A 42 9.51 -7.09 5.35
CA GLU A 42 9.38 -5.66 5.59
C GLU A 42 10.09 -5.27 6.89
N MET A 43 9.87 -6.02 7.98
CA MET A 43 10.55 -5.80 9.26
C MET A 43 12.06 -6.03 9.16
N LYS A 44 12.51 -7.06 8.44
CA LYS A 44 13.94 -7.30 8.19
C LYS A 44 14.58 -6.15 7.41
N LEU A 45 13.90 -5.61 6.40
CA LEU A 45 14.39 -4.47 5.63
C LEU A 45 14.42 -3.20 6.48
N PHE A 46 13.40 -2.97 7.30
CA PHE A 46 13.32 -1.85 8.22
C PHE A 46 14.50 -1.79 9.18
N GLU A 47 14.84 -2.91 9.82
CA GLU A 47 15.98 -2.95 10.73
C GLU A 47 17.32 -2.70 10.01
N ARG A 48 17.48 -3.18 8.78
CA ARG A 48 18.67 -2.87 7.97
C ARG A 48 18.75 -1.38 7.63
N VAL A 49 17.67 -0.80 7.11
CA VAL A 49 17.60 0.63 6.73
C VAL A 49 17.88 1.54 7.92
N LYS A 50 17.36 1.18 9.10
CA LYS A 50 17.56 1.93 10.34
C LYS A 50 19.03 1.96 10.76
N GLN A 51 19.73 0.83 10.66
CA GLN A 51 21.11 0.67 11.12
C GLN A 51 22.15 1.14 10.09
N ASP A 52 21.81 1.14 8.79
CA ASP A 52 22.75 1.47 7.73
C ASP A 52 23.15 2.97 7.75
N PRO A 53 24.44 3.30 7.98
CA PRO A 53 24.90 4.69 8.02
C PRO A 53 24.91 5.36 6.63
N THR A 54 24.87 4.60 5.54
CA THR A 54 24.85 5.12 4.17
C THR A 54 23.46 5.64 3.77
N VAL A 55 22.41 5.22 4.46
CA VAL A 55 21.04 5.67 4.20
C VAL A 55 20.83 7.06 4.83
N PRO A 56 20.44 8.08 4.04
CA PRO A 56 20.16 9.40 4.57
C PRO A 56 19.01 9.40 5.60
N ALA A 57 19.10 10.26 6.61
CA ALA A 57 18.13 10.32 7.71
C ALA A 57 16.68 10.52 7.23
N HIS A 58 16.47 11.33 6.19
CA HIS A 58 15.13 11.55 5.63
C HIS A 58 14.54 10.27 5.02
N PHE A 59 15.35 9.43 4.37
CA PHE A 59 14.89 8.13 3.86
C PHE A 59 14.53 7.18 5.01
N LYS A 60 15.31 7.14 6.09
CA LYS A 60 14.97 6.33 7.27
C LYS A 60 13.64 6.74 7.88
N ALA A 61 13.41 8.06 8.00
CA ALA A 61 12.17 8.61 8.53
C ALA A 61 10.97 8.28 7.62
N THR A 62 11.09 8.50 6.32
CA THR A 62 10.05 8.15 5.34
C THR A 62 9.74 6.66 5.36
N PHE A 63 10.77 5.82 5.38
CA PHE A 63 10.59 4.37 5.41
C PHE A 63 9.90 3.91 6.71
N ALA A 64 10.24 4.49 7.86
CA ALA A 64 9.56 4.21 9.13
C ALA A 64 8.06 4.55 9.08
N ILE A 65 7.70 5.67 8.44
CA ILE A 65 6.29 6.06 8.25
C ILE A 65 5.57 5.05 7.36
N LEU A 66 6.19 4.60 6.28
CA LEU A 66 5.60 3.62 5.37
C LEU A 66 5.34 2.28 6.07
N VAL A 67 6.31 1.77 6.84
CA VAL A 67 6.15 0.53 7.62
C VAL A 67 5.00 0.65 8.62
N ALA A 68 4.91 1.77 9.35
CA ALA A 68 3.81 2.01 10.28
C ALA A 68 2.44 2.07 9.57
N ASN A 69 2.36 2.73 8.42
CA ASN A 69 1.14 2.80 7.62
C ASN A 69 0.72 1.43 7.10
N ASN A 70 1.66 0.63 6.60
CA ASN A 70 1.38 -0.71 6.10
C ASN A 70 0.83 -1.61 7.22
N ARG A 71 1.41 -1.54 8.41
CA ARG A 71 0.90 -2.25 9.58
C ARG A 71 -0.53 -1.83 9.91
N ASN A 72 -0.81 -0.54 9.99
CA ASN A 72 -2.17 -0.04 10.25
C ASN A 72 -3.16 -0.54 9.18
N LEU A 73 -2.78 -0.52 7.90
CA LEU A 73 -3.62 -1.04 6.82
C LEU A 73 -3.89 -2.54 6.94
N ARG A 74 -2.92 -3.35 7.39
CA ARG A 74 -3.13 -4.79 7.66
C ARG A 74 -4.12 -4.99 8.82
N GLU A 75 -3.99 -4.22 9.89
CA GLU A 75 -4.90 -4.26 11.04
C GLU A 75 -6.33 -3.86 10.65
N GLU A 76 -6.50 -2.77 9.90
CA GLU A 76 -7.80 -2.32 9.39
C GLU A 76 -8.40 -3.33 8.39
N LYS A 77 -7.58 -3.91 7.50
CA LYS A 77 -8.02 -5.00 6.61
C LYS A 77 -8.54 -6.18 7.41
N ALA A 78 -7.81 -6.63 8.44
CA ALA A 78 -8.22 -7.75 9.28
C ALA A 78 -9.54 -7.44 10.01
N PHE A 79 -9.68 -6.22 10.54
CA PHE A 79 -10.93 -5.76 11.14
C PHE A 79 -12.12 -5.81 10.17
N LEU A 80 -11.93 -5.31 8.94
CA LEU A 80 -12.96 -5.32 7.90
C LEU A 80 -13.33 -6.74 7.47
N HIS A 81 -12.35 -7.63 7.27
CA HIS A 81 -12.60 -9.03 6.95
C HIS A 81 -13.45 -9.71 8.02
N ALA A 82 -13.10 -9.53 9.30
CA ALA A 82 -13.86 -10.08 10.42
C ALA A 82 -15.29 -9.51 10.50
N ARG A 83 -15.46 -8.20 10.26
CA ARG A 83 -16.78 -7.55 10.30
C ARG A 83 -17.70 -7.97 9.16
N LEU A 84 -17.14 -8.20 7.98
CA LEU A 84 -17.88 -8.54 6.76
C LEU A 84 -18.05 -10.04 6.54
N GLY A 85 -17.45 -10.89 7.38
CA GLY A 85 -17.48 -12.34 7.21
C GLY A 85 -16.71 -12.82 5.97
N LEU A 86 -15.62 -12.12 5.62
CA LEU A 86 -14.74 -12.43 4.49
C LEU A 86 -13.50 -13.24 4.94
N GLY A 87 -13.63 -14.00 6.03
CA GLY A 87 -12.57 -14.80 6.63
C GLY A 87 -12.50 -16.20 6.08
#